data_AF-A0A852JVS5-F1
#
_entry.id   AF-A0A852JVS5-F1
#
_cell.length_a   1.000
_cell.length_b   1.000
_cell.length_c   1.000
_cell.angle_alpha   90.00
_cell.angle_beta   90.00
_cell.angle_gamma   90.00
#
_symmetry.space_group_name_H-M   'P 1'
#
loop_
_entity.id
_entity.type
_entity.pdbx_description
1 polymer ?
#
loop_
_entity_poly.entity_id
_entity_poly.type
_entity_poly.pdbx_seq_one_letter_code
_entity_poly.pdbx_strand_id
1 'polypeptide(L)'
;MSYYQEDFFREYLKMMANMVILNLLICISLAFWIVSMTASTYYGTLRPISPWRWLFSVLVPLIIATQGFKKKSLDHSGALGGLVVGFILTVANYSFFSSLFVFFVTSSKLTKWKKDIKKQIDSEYKEGGQRNWVQVFCNGGVPTELALLYMIENGPGEIPIDFSKEYTASWMCLSLLGALACSAGDTWASEIGSVMSKSKPRLITTWEQVPVG
;
A
#
# COMPACT_ATOMS: atom_id res chain seq x y z
N MET A 1 31.95 9.17 30.30
CA MET A 1 31.91 10.29 29.32
C MET A 1 31.79 9.81 27.87
N SER A 2 32.35 8.65 27.44
CA SER A 2 32.38 8.27 26.01
C SER A 2 31.06 7.73 25.44
N TYR A 3 30.26 6.97 26.21
CA TYR A 3 29.04 6.33 25.69
C TYR A 3 27.97 7.36 25.25
N TYR A 4 27.70 8.37 26.07
CA TYR A 4 26.75 9.45 25.74
C TYR A 4 27.19 10.28 24.53
N GLN A 5 28.49 10.45 24.34
CA GLN A 5 29.04 11.25 23.25
C GLN A 5 29.00 10.48 21.91
N GLU A 6 29.22 9.16 21.93
CA GLU A 6 29.03 8.29 20.77
C GLU A 6 27.56 8.16 20.35
N ASP A 7 26.62 8.02 21.30
CA ASP A 7 25.19 7.96 21.00
C ASP A 7 24.68 9.28 20.43
N PHE A 8 25.10 10.42 21.02
CA PHE A 8 24.79 11.75 20.49
C PHE A 8 25.30 11.94 19.06
N PHE A 9 26.55 11.53 18.78
CA PHE A 9 27.12 11.65 17.43
C PHE A 9 26.41 10.76 16.42
N ARG A 10 26.01 9.54 16.82
CA ARG A 10 25.23 8.62 15.98
C ARG A 10 23.84 9.19 15.66
N GLU A 11 23.16 9.77 16.63
CA GLU A 11 21.87 10.44 16.41
C GLU A 11 22.01 11.67 15.52
N TYR A 12 23.04 12.49 15.75
CA TYR A 12 23.34 13.64 14.92
C TYR A 12 23.60 13.26 13.45
N LEU A 13 24.41 12.21 13.20
CA LEU A 13 24.64 11.70 11.85
C LEU A 13 23.35 11.19 11.19
N LYS A 14 22.48 10.48 11.94
CA LYS A 14 21.16 10.05 11.43
C LYS A 14 20.29 11.25 11.09
N MET A 15 20.26 12.28 11.93
CA MET A 15 19.52 13.51 11.67
C MET A 15 20.03 14.21 10.41
N MET A 16 21.34 14.39 10.27
CA MET A 16 21.93 14.98 9.07
C MET A 16 21.62 14.18 7.80
N ALA A 17 21.76 12.85 7.86
CA ALA A 17 21.41 11.99 6.72
C ALA A 17 19.93 12.15 6.33
N ASN A 18 19.02 12.16 7.31
CA ASN A 18 17.59 12.39 7.06
C ASN A 18 17.32 13.77 6.44
N MET A 19 18.01 14.82 6.89
CA MET A 19 17.89 16.16 6.31
C MET A 19 18.38 16.20 4.86
N VAL A 20 19.50 15.56 4.54
CA VAL A 20 20.03 15.48 3.17
C VAL A 20 19.06 14.73 2.26
N ILE A 21 18.55 13.58 2.72
CA ILE A 21 17.54 12.79 1.98
C ILE A 21 16.29 13.63 1.72
N LEU A 22 15.78 14.33 2.74
CA LEU A 22 14.59 15.18 2.60
C LEU A 22 14.81 16.28 1.56
N ASN A 23 15.95 16.96 1.59
CA ASN A 23 16.29 17.99 0.61
C ASN A 23 16.37 17.43 -0.81
N LEU A 24 17.02 16.27 -1.00
CA LEU A 24 17.09 15.60 -2.29
C LEU A 24 15.69 15.25 -2.83
N LEU A 25 14.81 14.74 -1.96
CA LEU A 25 13.43 14.39 -2.34
C LEU A 25 12.61 15.62 -2.72
N ILE A 26 12.78 16.75 -2.02
CA ILE A 26 12.16 18.03 -2.39
C ILE A 26 12.66 18.49 -3.76
N CYS A 27 13.96 18.43 -4.01
CA CYS A 27 14.53 18.80 -5.31
C CYS A 27 14.00 17.93 -6.45
N ILE A 28 13.93 16.61 -6.26
CA ILE A 28 13.37 15.67 -7.25
C ILE A 28 11.89 15.96 -7.51
N SER A 29 11.12 16.18 -6.45
CA SER A 29 9.70 16.54 -6.53
C SER A 29 9.47 17.83 -7.33
N LEU A 30 10.29 18.88 -7.08
CA LEU A 30 10.24 20.13 -7.82
C LEU A 30 10.62 19.93 -9.29
N ALA A 31 11.63 19.10 -9.58
CA ALA A 31 12.02 18.78 -10.95
C ALA A 31 10.88 18.08 -11.72
N PHE A 32 10.23 17.08 -11.11
CA PHE A 32 9.08 16.42 -11.73
C PHE A 32 7.89 17.36 -11.94
N TRP A 33 7.67 18.31 -11.03
CA TRP A 33 6.66 19.35 -11.25
C TRP A 33 7.01 20.26 -12.43
N ILE A 34 8.27 20.72 -12.54
CA ILE A 34 8.71 21.55 -13.67
C ILE A 34 8.52 20.81 -15.01
N VAL A 35 8.87 19.52 -15.06
CA VAL A 35 8.63 18.67 -16.24
C VAL A 35 7.13 18.56 -16.54
N SER A 36 6.32 18.33 -15.51
CA SER A 36 4.86 18.20 -15.65
C SER A 36 4.21 19.51 -16.13
N MET A 37 4.66 20.66 -15.63
CA MET A 37 4.25 21.99 -16.09
C MET A 37 4.65 22.21 -17.55
N THR A 38 5.89 21.87 -17.92
CA THR A 38 6.39 22.01 -19.30
C THR A 38 5.59 21.14 -20.27
N ALA A 39 5.32 19.88 -19.89
CA ALA A 39 4.49 18.97 -20.67
C ALA A 39 3.05 19.48 -20.78
N SER A 40 2.48 20.05 -19.72
CA SER A 40 1.17 20.69 -19.74
C SER A 40 1.13 21.88 -20.71
N THR A 41 2.15 22.74 -20.71
CA THR A 41 2.27 23.86 -21.66
C THR A 41 2.42 23.39 -23.11
N TYR A 42 3.14 22.29 -23.35
CA TYR A 42 3.38 21.77 -24.70
C TYR A 42 2.18 21.00 -25.27
N TYR A 43 1.58 20.09 -24.50
CA TYR A 43 0.49 19.23 -24.95
C TYR A 43 -0.90 19.81 -24.70
N GLY A 44 -1.04 20.81 -23.82
CA GLY A 44 -2.28 21.54 -23.54
C GLY A 44 -3.37 20.75 -22.80
N THR A 45 -3.31 19.42 -22.80
CA THR A 45 -4.33 18.52 -22.25
C THR A 45 -3.97 17.91 -20.91
N LEU A 46 -2.69 17.97 -20.51
CA LEU A 46 -2.20 17.35 -19.28
C LEU A 46 -2.37 18.28 -18.08
N ARG A 47 -2.97 17.77 -17.00
CA ARG A 47 -3.02 18.47 -15.71
C ARG A 47 -1.68 18.29 -14.98
N PRO A 48 -0.99 19.37 -14.61
CA PRO A 48 0.30 19.24 -13.95
C PRO A 48 0.16 18.71 -12.53
N ILE A 49 1.00 17.75 -12.17
CA ILE A 49 1.06 17.16 -10.82
C ILE A 49 1.86 18.09 -9.90
N SER A 50 1.26 18.55 -8.81
CA SER A 50 1.93 19.45 -7.86
C SER A 50 3.19 18.80 -7.24
N PRO A 51 4.20 19.60 -6.86
CA PRO A 51 5.40 19.07 -6.21
C PRO A 51 5.06 18.24 -4.97
N TRP A 52 4.11 18.72 -4.15
CA TRP A 52 3.71 18.03 -2.93
C TRP A 52 3.15 16.63 -3.20
N ARG A 53 2.40 16.45 -4.30
CA ARG A 53 1.91 15.13 -4.67
C ARG A 53 3.05 14.20 -5.08
N TRP A 54 4.03 14.68 -5.86
CA TRP A 54 5.23 13.89 -6.15
C TRP A 54 6.00 13.51 -4.88
N LEU A 55 6.17 14.48 -3.98
CA LEU A 55 6.90 14.28 -2.72
C LEU A 55 6.21 13.22 -1.86
N PHE A 56 4.89 13.35 -1.63
CA PHE A 56 4.14 12.39 -0.82
C PHE A 56 4.06 11.00 -1.46
N SER A 57 3.97 10.92 -2.79
CA SER A 57 3.92 9.65 -3.51
C SER A 57 5.21 8.84 -3.38
N VAL A 58 6.34 9.49 -3.13
CA VAL A 58 7.59 8.79 -2.82
C VAL A 58 7.73 8.57 -1.32
N LEU A 59 7.57 9.62 -0.51
CA LEU A 59 7.84 9.57 0.93
C LEU A 59 6.92 8.61 1.68
N VAL A 60 5.61 8.70 1.45
CA VAL A 60 4.64 7.98 2.27
C VAL A 60 4.72 6.46 1.99
N PRO A 61 4.67 5.98 0.73
CA PRO A 61 4.87 4.56 0.46
C PRO A 61 6.23 4.04 0.96
N LEU A 62 7.30 4.84 0.86
CA LEU A 62 8.62 4.47 1.37
C LEU A 62 8.63 4.25 2.88
N ILE A 63 8.03 5.16 3.64
CA ILE A 63 7.91 5.03 5.08
C ILE A 63 7.09 3.78 5.43
N ILE A 64 5.96 3.56 4.76
CA ILE A 64 5.08 2.42 5.03
C ILE A 64 5.74 1.09 4.66
N ALA A 65 6.38 0.98 3.49
CA ALA A 65 7.08 -0.22 3.06
C ALA A 65 8.26 -0.55 4.00
N THR A 66 9.03 0.47 4.40
CA THR A 66 10.13 0.31 5.37
C THR A 66 9.61 -0.17 6.72
N GLN A 67 8.50 0.39 7.22
CA GLN A 67 7.87 -0.08 8.45
C GLN A 67 7.30 -1.49 8.31
N GLY A 68 6.69 -1.81 7.18
CA GLY A 68 6.16 -3.13 6.88
C GLY A 68 7.25 -4.20 6.90
N PHE A 69 8.38 -3.90 6.26
CA PHE A 69 9.57 -4.75 6.26
C PHE A 69 10.15 -4.93 7.67
N LYS A 70 10.39 -3.83 8.40
CA LYS A 70 10.90 -3.88 9.80
C LYS A 70 9.98 -4.65 10.73
N LYS A 71 8.67 -4.57 10.54
CA LYS A 71 7.66 -5.28 11.32
C LYS A 71 7.43 -6.72 10.81
N LYS A 72 8.23 -7.23 9.87
CA LYS A 72 8.07 -8.56 9.22
C LYS A 72 6.70 -8.79 8.58
N SER A 73 5.99 -7.73 8.19
CA SER A 73 4.72 -7.82 7.44
C SER A 73 4.92 -7.98 5.93
N LEU A 74 6.09 -7.56 5.43
CA LEU A 74 6.51 -7.69 4.04
C LEU A 74 7.91 -8.29 4.02
N ASP A 75 8.20 -9.12 3.02
CA ASP A 75 9.59 -9.47 2.69
C ASP A 75 10.23 -8.37 1.81
N HIS A 76 11.49 -8.56 1.40
CA HIS A 76 12.20 -7.60 0.55
C HIS A 76 11.47 -7.33 -0.79
N SER A 77 10.95 -8.39 -1.42
CA SER A 77 10.25 -8.29 -2.69
C SER A 77 8.88 -7.63 -2.53
N GLY A 78 8.16 -7.95 -1.46
CA GLY A 78 6.88 -7.36 -1.11
C GLY A 78 7.02 -5.89 -0.73
N ALA A 79 8.11 -5.50 -0.07
CA ALA A 79 8.41 -4.09 0.19
C ALA A 79 8.61 -3.31 -1.12
N LEU A 80 9.34 -3.88 -2.09
CA LEU A 80 9.52 -3.25 -3.40
C LEU A 80 8.21 -3.20 -4.21
N GLY A 81 7.43 -4.28 -4.22
CA GLY A 81 6.11 -4.29 -4.86
C GLY A 81 5.17 -3.26 -4.22
N GLY A 82 5.16 -3.18 -2.89
CA GLY A 82 4.35 -2.24 -2.14
C GLY A 82 4.75 -0.78 -2.35
N LEU A 83 6.04 -0.51 -2.58
CA LEU A 83 6.54 0.80 -3.00
C LEU A 83 5.95 1.23 -4.34
N VAL A 84 5.99 0.36 -5.35
CA VAL A 84 5.48 0.64 -6.70
C VAL A 84 3.97 0.86 -6.68
N VAL A 85 3.23 -0.07 -6.08
CA VAL A 85 1.77 0.01 -5.96
C VAL A 85 1.37 1.27 -5.17
N GLY A 86 1.99 1.49 -4.01
CA GLY A 86 1.71 2.65 -3.17
C GLY A 86 2.01 3.97 -3.87
N PHE A 87 3.11 4.05 -4.62
CA PHE A 87 3.47 5.22 -5.43
C PHE A 87 2.37 5.53 -6.46
N ILE A 88 2.00 4.55 -7.28
CA ILE A 88 1.00 4.75 -8.35
C ILE A 88 -0.34 5.22 -7.76
N LEU A 89 -0.82 4.55 -6.70
CA LEU A 89 -2.09 4.92 -6.08
C LEU A 89 -2.04 6.32 -5.44
N THR A 90 -0.90 6.72 -4.86
CA THR A 90 -0.75 8.05 -4.24
C THR A 90 -0.69 9.16 -5.29
N VAL A 91 -0.02 8.92 -6.43
CA VAL A 91 -0.01 9.85 -7.55
C VAL A 91 -1.41 9.99 -8.13
N ALA A 92 -2.15 8.89 -8.26
CA ALA A 92 -3.49 8.91 -8.85
C ALA A 92 -4.49 9.69 -8.00
N ASN A 93 -4.68 9.30 -6.73
CA ASN A 93 -5.68 9.87 -5.85
C ASN A 93 -5.39 9.46 -4.40
N TYR A 94 -5.33 10.40 -3.46
CA TYR A 94 -4.99 10.08 -2.07
C TYR A 94 -5.99 9.13 -1.39
N SER A 95 -7.26 9.12 -1.82
CA SER A 95 -8.25 8.16 -1.34
C SER A 95 -7.91 6.73 -1.75
N PHE A 96 -7.31 6.51 -2.92
CA PHE A 96 -6.88 5.18 -3.37
C PHE A 96 -5.77 4.64 -2.48
N PHE A 97 -4.73 5.45 -2.27
CA PHE A 97 -3.65 5.10 -1.34
C PHE A 97 -4.17 4.88 0.08
N SER A 98 -5.11 5.72 0.55
CA SER A 98 -5.70 5.59 1.88
C SER A 98 -6.44 4.26 2.06
N SER A 99 -7.22 3.83 1.06
CA SER A 99 -7.88 2.52 1.09
C SER A 99 -6.87 1.37 1.11
N LEU A 100 -5.82 1.44 0.29
CA LEU A 100 -4.74 0.45 0.31
C LEU A 100 -4.05 0.42 1.68
N PHE A 101 -3.76 1.59 2.25
CA PHE A 101 -3.11 1.71 3.55
C PHE A 101 -3.96 1.11 4.67
N VAL A 102 -5.26 1.38 4.68
CA VAL A 102 -6.20 0.79 5.65
C VAL A 102 -6.20 -0.73 5.52
N PHE A 103 -6.34 -1.27 4.30
CA PHE A 103 -6.25 -2.71 4.05
C PHE A 103 -4.92 -3.27 4.56
N PHE A 104 -3.78 -2.68 4.19
CA PHE A 104 -2.46 -3.16 4.59
C PHE A 104 -2.29 -3.19 6.11
N VAL A 105 -2.65 -2.11 6.82
CA VAL A 105 -2.48 -1.99 8.27
C VAL A 105 -3.39 -2.96 9.01
N THR A 106 -4.68 -3.01 8.66
CA THR A 106 -5.66 -3.88 9.31
C THR A 106 -5.33 -5.35 9.08
N SER A 107 -5.08 -5.74 7.84
CA SER A 107 -4.67 -7.11 7.49
C SER A 107 -3.36 -7.49 8.16
N SER A 108 -2.36 -6.61 8.21
CA SER A 108 -1.10 -6.90 8.92
C SER A 108 -1.25 -7.07 10.43
N LYS A 109 -2.23 -6.39 11.05
CA LYS A 109 -2.57 -6.59 12.47
C LYS A 109 -3.26 -7.94 12.68
N LEU A 110 -4.21 -8.29 11.80
CA LEU A 110 -4.93 -9.58 11.88
C LEU A 110 -4.01 -10.78 11.66
N THR A 111 -3.07 -10.70 10.72
CA THR A 111 -2.04 -11.73 10.50
C THR A 111 -1.21 -12.00 11.75
N LYS A 112 -0.91 -10.97 12.53
CA LYS A 112 -0.15 -11.11 13.80
C LYS A 112 -1.01 -11.49 14.99
N TRP A 113 -2.32 -11.33 14.88
CA TRP A 113 -3.25 -11.66 15.94
C TRP A 113 -3.31 -13.18 16.14
N LYS A 114 -3.19 -13.61 17.41
CA LYS A 114 -3.18 -15.02 17.82
C LYS A 114 -2.17 -15.89 17.04
N LYS A 115 -1.01 -15.32 16.73
CA LYS A 115 0.11 -16.00 16.04
C LYS A 115 0.48 -17.36 16.64
N ASP A 116 0.39 -17.53 17.96
CA ASP A 116 0.82 -18.75 18.63
C ASP A 116 -0.12 -19.94 18.33
N ILE A 117 -1.40 -19.66 18.13
CA ILE A 117 -2.38 -20.66 17.68
C ILE A 117 -2.14 -20.97 16.18
N LYS A 118 -1.93 -19.93 15.36
CA LYS A 118 -1.68 -20.11 13.92
C LYS A 118 -0.45 -20.96 13.64
N LYS A 119 0.62 -20.80 14.43
CA LYS A 119 1.82 -21.66 14.39
C LYS A 119 1.57 -23.14 14.65
N GLN A 120 0.53 -23.48 15.41
CA GLN A 120 0.19 -24.88 15.71
C GLN A 120 -0.72 -25.49 14.64
N ILE A 121 -1.48 -24.66 13.93
CA ILE A 121 -2.47 -25.09 12.94
C ILE A 121 -1.85 -25.14 11.54
N ASP A 122 -0.99 -24.18 11.20
CA ASP A 122 -0.42 -24.02 9.85
C ASP A 122 1.08 -24.36 9.86
N SER A 123 1.43 -25.43 9.15
CA SER A 123 2.82 -25.89 8.97
C SER A 123 3.67 -24.95 8.11
N GLU A 124 3.05 -24.11 7.28
CA GLU A 124 3.73 -23.12 6.42
C GLU A 124 3.75 -21.72 7.02
N TYR A 125 3.37 -21.57 8.30
CA TYR A 125 3.29 -20.28 8.98
C TYR A 125 4.59 -19.46 8.85
N LYS A 126 4.47 -18.27 8.25
CA LYS A 126 5.56 -17.28 8.18
C LYS A 126 5.44 -16.27 9.31
N GLU A 127 6.52 -16.03 10.03
CA GLU A 127 6.53 -15.05 11.12
C GLU A 127 6.18 -13.64 10.61
N GLY A 128 5.03 -13.11 11.05
CA GLY A 128 4.52 -11.81 10.64
C GLY A 128 3.76 -11.80 9.31
N GLY A 129 3.61 -12.98 8.68
CA GLY A 129 2.98 -13.19 7.37
C GLY A 129 3.63 -12.39 6.25
N GLN A 130 4.97 -12.40 6.23
CA GLN A 130 5.85 -11.71 5.27
C GLN A 130 5.36 -11.86 3.82
N ARG A 131 4.55 -10.90 3.37
CA ARG A 131 3.97 -10.96 2.03
C ARG A 131 5.04 -10.67 0.99
N ASN A 132 5.08 -11.49 -0.05
CA ASN A 132 5.99 -11.32 -1.18
C ASN A 132 5.39 -10.43 -2.26
N TRP A 133 6.17 -10.09 -3.28
CA TRP A 133 5.70 -9.24 -4.38
C TRP A 133 4.47 -9.84 -5.09
N VAL A 134 4.41 -11.17 -5.26
CA VAL A 134 3.27 -11.84 -5.91
C VAL A 134 1.98 -11.57 -5.14
N GLN A 135 1.98 -11.74 -3.81
CA GLN A 135 0.81 -11.44 -2.98
C GLN A 135 0.44 -9.96 -3.00
N VAL A 136 1.44 -9.07 -3.06
CA VAL A 136 1.18 -7.64 -3.20
C VAL A 136 0.49 -7.34 -4.53
N PHE A 137 0.92 -7.95 -5.64
CA PHE A 137 0.27 -7.76 -6.94
C PHE A 137 -1.07 -8.48 -7.06
N CYS A 138 -1.27 -9.63 -6.42
CA CYS A 138 -2.59 -10.28 -6.38
C CYS A 138 -3.64 -9.38 -5.73
N ASN A 139 -3.28 -8.74 -4.61
CA ASN A 139 -4.22 -7.89 -3.87
C ASN A 139 -4.27 -6.43 -4.39
N GLY A 140 -3.16 -5.96 -4.97
CA GLY A 140 -2.97 -4.56 -5.37
C GLY A 140 -2.97 -4.33 -6.88
N GLY A 141 -2.91 -5.37 -7.71
CA GLY A 141 -2.78 -5.26 -9.17
C GLY A 141 -4.00 -4.61 -9.81
N VAL A 142 -5.19 -5.14 -9.58
CA VAL A 142 -6.45 -4.55 -10.08
C VAL A 142 -6.64 -3.11 -9.59
N PRO A 143 -6.46 -2.79 -8.29
CA PRO A 143 -6.43 -1.39 -7.82
C PRO A 143 -5.40 -0.51 -8.55
N THR A 144 -4.21 -1.04 -8.86
CA THR A 144 -3.16 -0.29 -9.56
C THR A 144 -3.54 -0.02 -11.02
N GLU A 145 -4.09 -1.01 -11.71
CA GLU A 145 -4.59 -0.86 -13.07
C GLU A 145 -5.70 0.20 -13.13
N LEU A 146 -6.69 0.12 -12.23
CA LEU A 146 -7.75 1.11 -12.13
C LEU A 146 -7.23 2.51 -11.79
N ALA A 147 -6.20 2.63 -10.95
CA ALA A 147 -5.55 3.90 -10.66
C ALA A 147 -4.83 4.49 -11.88
N LEU A 148 -4.19 3.65 -12.71
CA LEU A 148 -3.57 4.09 -13.97
C LEU A 148 -4.64 4.57 -14.97
N LEU A 149 -5.72 3.81 -15.15
CA LEU A 149 -6.83 4.20 -16.01
C LEU A 149 -7.48 5.51 -15.54
N TYR A 150 -7.67 5.66 -14.22
CA TYR A 150 -8.18 6.90 -13.62
C TYR A 150 -7.30 8.10 -13.97
N MET A 151 -5.97 7.95 -13.85
CA MET A 151 -5.03 9.01 -14.23
C MET A 151 -5.05 9.34 -15.72
N ILE A 152 -5.21 8.34 -16.59
CA ILE A 152 -5.27 8.53 -18.04
C ILE A 152 -6.54 9.28 -18.44
N GLU A 153 -7.69 8.89 -17.90
CA GLU A 153 -8.99 9.45 -18.32
C GLU A 153 -9.35 10.76 -17.63
N ASN A 154 -9.05 10.88 -16.33
CA ASN A 154 -9.54 11.98 -15.50
C ASN A 154 -8.42 12.90 -15.00
N GLY A 155 -7.17 12.45 -15.16
CA GLY A 155 -6.00 13.07 -14.55
C GLY A 155 -5.84 12.74 -13.07
N PRO A 156 -4.66 13.01 -12.50
CA PRO A 156 -4.40 12.84 -11.08
C PRO A 156 -5.17 13.88 -10.26
N GLY A 157 -5.73 13.46 -9.12
CA GLY A 157 -6.45 14.34 -8.21
C GLY A 157 -7.66 13.70 -7.56
N GLU A 158 -8.26 14.42 -6.62
CA GLU A 158 -9.43 13.97 -5.88
C GLU A 158 -10.71 14.48 -6.55
N ILE A 159 -11.41 13.58 -7.25
CA ILE A 159 -12.73 13.84 -7.83
C ILE A 159 -13.79 13.24 -6.90
N PRO A 160 -14.77 14.03 -6.42
CA PRO A 160 -15.89 13.50 -5.64
C PRO A 160 -16.68 12.46 -6.42
N ILE A 161 -17.22 11.47 -5.71
CA ILE A 161 -18.12 10.48 -6.32
C ILE A 161 -19.45 11.19 -6.62
N ASP A 162 -19.71 11.42 -7.91
CA ASP A 162 -20.93 12.00 -8.45
C ASP A 162 -21.24 11.36 -9.81
N PHE A 163 -22.17 10.41 -9.83
CA PHE A 163 -22.55 9.71 -11.06
C PHE A 163 -23.25 10.59 -12.09
N SER A 164 -23.71 11.79 -11.72
CA SER A 164 -24.38 12.71 -12.64
C SER A 164 -23.38 13.52 -13.46
N LYS A 165 -22.20 13.83 -12.89
CA LYS A 165 -21.18 14.69 -13.50
C LYS A 165 -19.92 13.92 -13.89
N GLU A 166 -19.51 12.99 -13.05
CA GLU A 166 -18.22 12.32 -13.10
C GLU A 166 -18.43 10.80 -13.11
N TYR A 167 -19.27 10.33 -14.05
CA TYR A 167 -19.75 8.94 -14.11
C TYR A 167 -18.60 7.92 -14.12
N THR A 168 -17.64 8.07 -15.03
CA THR A 168 -16.53 7.13 -15.20
C THR A 168 -15.56 7.18 -14.01
N ALA A 169 -15.16 8.37 -13.56
CA ALA A 169 -14.33 8.56 -12.37
C ALA A 169 -14.96 7.92 -11.12
N SER A 170 -16.28 8.10 -10.93
CA SER A 170 -17.03 7.53 -9.82
C SER A 170 -17.03 6.00 -9.85
N TRP A 171 -17.23 5.40 -11.02
CA TRP A 171 -17.14 3.95 -11.19
C TRP A 171 -15.74 3.41 -10.93
N MET A 172 -14.69 4.08 -11.41
CA MET A 172 -13.30 3.69 -11.13
C MET A 172 -12.97 3.75 -9.64
N CYS A 173 -13.39 4.82 -8.95
CA CYS A 173 -13.23 4.96 -7.50
C CYS A 173 -13.91 3.81 -6.74
N LEU A 174 -15.17 3.48 -7.06
CA LEU A 174 -15.89 2.38 -6.42
C LEU A 174 -15.30 1.02 -6.78
N SER A 175 -14.87 0.81 -8.01
CA SER A 175 -14.27 -0.46 -8.46
C SER A 175 -12.95 -0.72 -7.74
N LEU A 176 -12.12 0.31 -7.57
CA LEU A 176 -10.87 0.22 -6.82
C LEU A 176 -11.11 -0.10 -5.35
N LEU A 177 -12.08 0.59 -4.72
CA LEU A 177 -12.49 0.31 -3.35
C LEU A 177 -13.02 -1.12 -3.21
N GLY A 178 -13.85 -1.56 -4.15
CA GLY A 178 -14.40 -2.92 -4.19
C GLY A 178 -13.34 -3.99 -4.34
N ALA A 179 -12.34 -3.80 -5.20
CA ALA A 179 -11.22 -4.73 -5.37
C ALA A 179 -10.39 -4.86 -4.08
N LEU A 180 -10.11 -3.75 -3.40
CA LEU A 180 -9.43 -3.78 -2.10
C LEU A 180 -10.31 -4.39 -1.00
N ALA A 181 -11.62 -4.14 -1.02
CA ALA A 181 -12.56 -4.73 -0.07
C ALA A 181 -12.68 -6.26 -0.27
N CYS A 182 -12.63 -6.74 -1.50
CA CYS A 182 -12.59 -8.17 -1.82
C CYS A 182 -11.30 -8.81 -1.26
N SER A 183 -10.15 -8.20 -1.52
CA SER A 183 -8.86 -8.64 -0.97
C SER A 183 -8.83 -8.61 0.57
N ALA A 184 -9.46 -7.60 1.17
CA ALA A 184 -9.66 -7.50 2.61
C ALA A 184 -10.53 -8.65 3.13
N GLY A 185 -11.64 -8.94 2.46
CA GLY A 185 -12.53 -10.06 2.79
C GLY A 185 -11.79 -11.40 2.83
N ASP A 186 -11.03 -11.71 1.78
CA ASP A 186 -10.23 -12.93 1.68
C ASP A 186 -9.20 -13.06 2.82
N THR A 187 -8.43 -11.98 3.05
CA THR A 187 -7.42 -11.97 4.12
C THR A 187 -8.05 -12.03 5.51
N TRP A 188 -9.12 -11.27 5.76
CA TRP A 188 -9.72 -11.21 7.09
C TRP A 188 -10.45 -12.51 7.42
N ALA A 189 -11.12 -13.12 6.44
CA ALA A 189 -11.82 -14.39 6.62
C ALA A 189 -10.85 -15.51 6.98
N SER A 190 -9.72 -15.64 6.27
CA SER A 190 -8.70 -16.64 6.58
C SER A 190 -8.03 -16.40 7.94
N GLU A 191 -7.68 -15.14 8.26
CA GLU A 191 -6.94 -14.79 9.47
C GLU A 191 -7.79 -14.85 10.75
N ILE A 192 -9.09 -14.56 10.66
CA ILE A 192 -10.05 -14.63 11.78
C ILE A 192 -10.66 -16.03 11.85
N GLY A 193 -11.11 -16.56 10.72
CA GLY A 193 -11.83 -17.83 10.63
C GLY A 193 -10.99 -19.01 11.09
N SER A 194 -9.70 -19.07 10.72
CA SER A 194 -8.78 -20.13 11.15
C SER A 194 -8.65 -20.24 12.67
N VAL A 195 -8.83 -19.14 13.40
CA VAL A 195 -8.62 -19.11 14.86
C VAL A 195 -9.91 -19.08 15.67
N MET A 196 -10.99 -18.53 15.10
CA MET A 196 -12.28 -18.40 15.81
C MET A 196 -13.28 -19.48 15.47
N SER A 197 -13.10 -20.22 14.37
CA SER A 197 -14.06 -21.25 13.99
C SER A 197 -14.07 -22.40 15.00
N LYS A 198 -15.25 -22.67 15.58
CA LYS A 198 -15.48 -23.82 16.47
C LYS A 198 -15.81 -25.10 15.69
N SER A 199 -16.19 -24.96 14.43
CA SER A 199 -16.56 -26.04 13.51
C SER A 199 -15.50 -26.21 12.43
N LYS A 200 -15.30 -27.45 11.97
CA LYS A 200 -14.41 -27.70 10.82
C LYS A 200 -14.94 -27.00 9.56
N PRO A 201 -14.08 -26.34 8.77
CA PRO A 201 -14.48 -25.75 7.49
C PRO A 201 -15.04 -26.82 6.56
N ARG A 202 -15.90 -26.40 5.63
CA ARG A 202 -16.49 -27.28 4.61
C ARG A 202 -16.20 -26.74 3.22
N LEU A 203 -15.89 -27.63 2.29
CA LEU A 203 -15.76 -27.26 0.87
C LEU A 203 -17.11 -26.80 0.33
N ILE A 204 -17.16 -25.66 -0.38
CA ILE A 204 -18.41 -25.13 -0.96
C ILE A 204 -18.94 -26.05 -2.07
N THR A 205 -18.05 -26.79 -2.73
CA THR A 205 -18.39 -27.69 -3.84
C THR A 205 -18.98 -29.03 -3.39
N THR A 206 -18.44 -29.64 -2.33
CA THR A 206 -18.86 -30.98 -1.86
C THR A 206 -19.57 -30.97 -0.51
N TRP A 207 -19.52 -29.87 0.23
CA TRP A 207 -19.99 -29.73 1.62
C TRP A 207 -19.31 -30.64 2.64
N GLU A 208 -18.23 -31.32 2.26
CA GLU A 208 -17.44 -32.19 3.14
C GLU A 208 -16.57 -31.37 4.09
N GLN A 209 -16.33 -31.90 5.30
CA GLN A 209 -15.46 -31.26 6.29
C GLN A 209 -13.99 -31.44 5.91
N VAL A 210 -13.22 -30.36 5.98
CA VAL A 210 -11.77 -30.35 5.73
C VAL A 210 -10.99 -29.86 6.95
N PRO A 211 -9.69 -30.17 7.05
CA PRO A 211 -8.82 -29.57 8.06
C PRO A 211 -8.81 -28.04 8.01
N VAL A 212 -8.45 -27.40 9.12
CA VAL A 212 -8.25 -25.95 9.17
C VAL A 212 -6.82 -25.67 8.69
N GLY A 213 -6.68 -24.76 7.72
CA GLY A 213 -5.42 -24.51 7.02
C GLY A 213 -5.40 -25.28 5.71
#